data_AF-A0ABD3MER6-F1
#
_entry.id   AF-A0ABD3MER6-F1
#
_cell.length_a   1.000
_cell.length_b   1.000
_cell.length_c   1.000
_cell.angle_alpha   90.00
_cell.angle_beta   90.00
_cell.angle_gamma   90.00
#
_symmetry.space_group_name_H-M   'P 1'
#
loop_
_entity.id
_entity.type
_entity.pdbx_description
1 polymer ?
#
loop_
_entity_poly.entity_id
_entity_poly.type
_entity_poly.pdbx_seq_one_letter_code
_entity_poly.pdbx_strand_id
1 'polypeptide(L)'
;MSVAPVSFSVTYVFPTSKITSTCVNTYPIRVIITAAIHNEPNNNGNSNKGGGVIIWEGDQKSLFRKYGTRRQKAMEEIVHKLNAFKSSRL
;
A
#
# COMPACT_ATOMS: atom_id res chain seq x y z
N MET A 1 -21.63 13.34 -37.53
CA MET A 1 -21.60 11.88 -37.34
C MET A 1 -20.73 11.61 -36.12
N SER A 2 -21.28 11.05 -35.04
CA SER A 2 -20.54 10.77 -33.79
C SER A 2 -20.01 9.34 -33.83
N VAL A 3 -18.69 9.17 -33.68
CA VAL A 3 -18.03 7.85 -33.69
C VAL A 3 -18.06 7.30 -32.26
N ALA A 4 -18.75 6.18 -32.06
CA ALA A 4 -18.78 5.51 -30.76
C ALA A 4 -17.38 4.99 -30.40
N PRO A 5 -16.93 5.10 -29.14
CA PRO A 5 -15.65 4.55 -28.73
C PRO A 5 -15.68 3.03 -28.84
N VAL A 6 -14.73 2.47 -29.60
CA VAL A 6 -14.54 1.02 -29.71
C VAL A 6 -13.98 0.52 -28.39
N SER A 7 -14.81 -0.15 -27.59
CA SER A 7 -14.37 -0.85 -26.39
C SER A 7 -13.75 -2.18 -26.81
N PHE A 8 -12.41 -2.26 -26.80
CA PHE A 8 -11.73 -3.52 -26.98
C PHE A 8 -11.89 -4.37 -25.71
N SER A 9 -12.64 -5.46 -25.83
CA SER A 9 -12.75 -6.45 -24.76
C SER A 9 -11.39 -7.09 -24.49
N VAL A 10 -11.07 -7.39 -23.23
CA VAL A 10 -9.84 -8.10 -22.82
C VAL A 10 -9.67 -9.43 -23.60
N THR A 11 -10.79 -10.08 -23.95
CA THR A 11 -10.80 -11.31 -24.75
C THR A 11 -10.32 -11.12 -26.20
N TYR A 12 -10.33 -9.90 -26.74
CA TYR A 12 -9.76 -9.61 -28.05
C TYR A 12 -8.23 -9.72 -28.05
N VAL A 13 -7.60 -9.28 -26.96
CA VAL A 13 -6.13 -9.33 -26.80
C VAL A 13 -5.69 -10.69 -26.24
N PHE A 14 -6.52 -11.29 -25.37
CA PHE A 14 -6.24 -12.57 -24.71
C PHE A 14 -7.42 -13.53 -24.89
N PRO A 15 -7.49 -14.28 -26.01
CA PRO A 15 -8.64 -15.12 -26.36
C PRO A 15 -8.95 -16.22 -25.33
N THR A 16 -7.93 -16.67 -24.60
CA THR A 16 -8.04 -17.72 -23.58
C THR A 16 -8.36 -17.18 -22.18
N SER A 17 -8.42 -15.85 -22.01
CA SER A 17 -8.71 -15.22 -20.73
C SER A 17 -10.15 -15.49 -20.30
N LYS A 18 -10.33 -15.82 -19.01
CA LYS A 18 -11.66 -15.93 -18.39
C LYS A 18 -11.81 -14.81 -17.37
N ILE A 19 -12.85 -14.00 -17.52
CA ILE A 19 -13.20 -12.98 -16.53
C ILE A 19 -13.93 -13.68 -15.39
N THR A 20 -13.25 -13.83 -14.25
CA THR A 20 -13.87 -14.39 -13.05
C THR A 20 -14.56 -13.26 -12.28
N SER A 21 -15.89 -13.31 -12.17
CA SER A 21 -16.69 -12.28 -11.47
C SER A 21 -16.35 -12.16 -9.98
N THR A 22 -15.75 -13.22 -9.41
CA THR A 22 -15.30 -13.34 -8.02
C THR A 22 -13.78 -13.21 -7.88
N CYS A 23 -13.13 -12.42 -8.74
CA CYS A 23 -11.82 -11.88 -8.40
C CYS A 23 -11.97 -10.93 -7.21
N VAL A 24 -12.08 -11.50 -6.00
CA VAL A 24 -11.58 -10.83 -4.80
C VAL A 24 -10.18 -10.39 -5.18
N ASN A 25 -9.85 -9.15 -4.87
CA ASN A 25 -8.55 -8.57 -5.19
C ASN A 25 -7.51 -9.31 -4.30
N THR A 26 -7.16 -10.55 -4.68
CA THR A 26 -6.50 -11.55 -3.82
C THR A 26 -5.07 -11.14 -3.46
N TYR A 27 -4.52 -10.18 -4.19
CA TYR A 27 -3.26 -9.54 -3.88
C TYR A 27 -3.51 -8.05 -3.62
N PRO A 28 -4.13 -7.65 -2.49
CA PRO A 28 -4.01 -6.27 -2.09
C PRO A 28 -2.53 -6.02 -1.88
N ILE A 29 -1.93 -5.11 -2.65
CA ILE A 29 -0.58 -4.63 -2.37
C ILE A 29 -0.58 -4.21 -0.91
N ARG A 30 0.16 -4.96 -0.08
CA ARG A 30 0.29 -4.69 1.33
C ARG A 30 1.36 -3.64 1.51
N VAL A 31 1.02 -2.60 2.24
CA VAL A 31 1.91 -1.49 2.54
C VAL A 31 2.29 -1.59 4.00
N ILE A 32 3.60 -1.61 4.25
CA ILE A 32 4.18 -1.58 5.59
C ILE A 32 4.92 -0.25 5.71
N ILE A 33 4.67 0.47 6.80
CA ILE A 33 5.38 1.70 7.15
C ILE A 33 6.19 1.41 8.40
N THR A 34 7.50 1.59 8.28
CA THR A 34 8.46 1.40 9.37
C THR A 34 9.07 2.72 9.79
N ALA A 35 9.17 2.96 11.09
CA ALA A 35 9.99 4.03 11.64
C ALA A 35 11.43 3.51 11.78
N ALA A 36 12.38 4.17 11.11
CA ALA A 36 13.80 3.83 11.23
C ALA A 36 14.31 4.10 12.65
N ILE A 37 14.95 3.11 13.28
CA ILE A 37 15.74 3.35 14.47
C ILE A 37 17.10 3.83 13.97
N HIS A 38 17.30 5.15 13.84
CA HIS A 38 18.64 5.69 13.56
C HIS A 38 19.54 5.43 14.76
N ASN A 39 20.16 4.25 14.79
CA ASN A 39 21.42 3.96 15.46
C ASN A 39 22.18 3.07 14.47
N GLU A 40 23.21 3.64 13.85
CA GLU A 40 24.16 3.08 12.86
C GLU A 40 23.88 3.24 11.34
N PRO A 41 24.89 3.70 10.57
CA PRO A 41 24.88 3.71 9.12
C PRO A 41 25.23 2.32 8.59
N ASN A 42 24.26 1.59 8.04
CA ASN A 42 24.57 0.36 7.33
C ASN A 42 25.04 0.72 5.91
N ASN A 43 26.36 0.80 5.72
CA ASN A 43 27.07 1.05 4.45
C ASN A 43 27.00 -0.16 3.51
N ASN A 44 25.82 -0.76 3.32
CA ASN A 44 25.66 -1.77 2.30
C ASN A 44 24.23 -1.68 1.78
N GLY A 45 24.08 -1.47 0.47
CA GLY A 45 22.83 -1.15 -0.24
C GLY A 45 21.81 -2.29 -0.25
N ASN A 46 21.44 -2.77 0.94
CA ASN A 46 20.42 -3.77 1.20
C ASN A 46 19.38 -3.14 2.13
N SER A 47 18.37 -2.52 1.53
CA SER A 47 17.33 -1.70 2.16
C SER A 47 16.40 -2.42 3.13
N ASN A 48 16.68 -3.69 3.49
CA ASN A 48 15.76 -4.55 4.25
C ASN A 48 16.30 -5.05 5.59
N LYS A 49 17.43 -4.53 6.10
CA LYS A 49 17.93 -4.87 7.44
C LYS A 49 18.39 -3.64 8.25
N GLY A 50 17.64 -2.54 8.15
CA GLY A 50 17.72 -1.46 9.14
C GLY A 50 16.69 -1.75 10.23
N GLY A 51 17.11 -1.87 11.49
CA GLY A 51 16.22 -2.11 12.63
C GLY A 51 15.15 -1.02 12.69
N GLY A 52 13.95 -1.32 12.21
CA GLY A 52 12.85 -0.37 12.16
C GLY A 52 11.64 -0.96 12.87
N VAL A 53 10.91 -0.14 13.62
CA VAL A 53 9.66 -0.58 14.23
C VAL A 53 8.53 -0.37 13.22
N ILE A 54 7.75 -1.42 12.96
CA ILE A 54 6.54 -1.30 12.14
C ILE A 54 5.56 -0.40 12.87
N ILE A 55 5.27 0.75 12.31
CA ILE A 55 4.27 1.69 12.84
C ILE A 55 2.91 1.49 12.18
N TRP A 56 2.84 0.88 11.00
CA TRP A 56 1.56 0.58 10.35
C TRP A 56 1.69 -0.50 9.27
N GLU A 57 0.67 -1.33 9.11
CA GLU A 57 0.54 -2.35 8.06
C GLU A 57 -0.92 -2.41 7.59
N GLY A 58 -1.14 -2.41 6.28
CA GLY A 58 -2.49 -2.48 5.71
C GLY A 58 -2.51 -2.56 4.20
N ASP A 59 -3.70 -2.55 3.60
CA ASP A 59 -3.85 -2.56 2.14
C ASP A 59 -3.59 -1.18 1.52
N GLN A 60 -3.10 -1.12 0.29
CA GLN A 60 -2.82 0.15 -0.40
C GLN A 60 -4.04 1.08 -0.53
N LYS A 61 -5.27 0.53 -0.62
CA LYS A 61 -6.48 1.35 -0.80
C LYS A 61 -6.72 2.20 0.43
N SER A 62 -6.36 1.69 1.60
CA SER A 62 -6.41 2.42 2.86
C SER A 62 -5.49 3.66 2.89
N LEU A 63 -4.53 3.81 1.98
CA LEU A 63 -3.66 5.00 1.88
C LEU A 63 -3.95 5.90 0.67
N PHE A 64 -4.74 5.42 -0.29
CA PHE A 64 -4.99 6.17 -1.53
C PHE A 64 -5.99 7.30 -1.29
N ARG A 65 -5.72 8.47 -1.89
CA ARG A 65 -6.60 9.65 -1.80
C ARG A 65 -8.04 9.36 -2.28
N LYS A 66 -8.20 8.42 -3.23
CA LYS A 66 -9.52 7.95 -3.72
C LYS A 66 -10.42 7.40 -2.60
N TYR A 67 -9.85 6.89 -1.52
CA TYR A 67 -10.58 6.36 -0.37
C TYR A 67 -10.38 7.26 0.85
N GLY A 68 -10.81 8.52 0.74
CA GLY A 68 -10.51 9.59 1.70
C GLY A 68 -10.79 9.24 3.17
N THR A 69 -11.93 8.61 3.47
CA THR A 69 -12.29 8.19 4.83
C THR A 69 -11.36 7.12 5.40
N ARG A 70 -10.99 6.12 4.58
CA ARG A 70 -10.04 5.07 4.96
C ARG A 70 -8.63 5.64 5.17
N ARG A 71 -8.25 6.58 4.30
CA ARG A 71 -6.97 7.30 4.38
C ARG A 71 -6.87 8.13 5.64
N GLN A 72 -7.89 8.87 6.01
CA GLN A 72 -7.87 9.66 7.24
C GLN A 72 -7.63 8.77 8.46
N LYS A 73 -8.39 7.68 8.60
CA LYS A 73 -8.22 6.72 9.68
C LYS A 73 -6.80 6.10 9.70
N ALA A 74 -6.30 5.67 8.55
CA ALA A 74 -4.95 5.11 8.45
C ALA A 74 -3.86 6.14 8.84
N MET A 75 -4.03 7.41 8.44
CA MET A 75 -3.10 8.49 8.83
C MET A 75 -3.12 8.75 10.34
N GLU A 76 -4.31 8.77 10.97
CA GLU A 76 -4.45 8.95 12.41
C GLU A 76 -3.74 7.82 13.18
N GLU A 77 -3.91 6.56 12.75
CA GLU A 77 -3.22 5.40 13.33
C GLU A 77 -1.70 5.49 13.20
N ILE A 78 -1.19 5.89 12.02
CA ILE A 78 0.25 6.09 11.76
C ILE A 78 0.81 7.15 12.71
N VAL A 79 0.15 8.31 12.81
CA VAL A 79 0.60 9.42 13.67
C VAL A 79 0.57 9.02 15.14
N HIS A 80 -0.48 8.34 15.58
CA HIS A 80 -0.60 7.86 16.96
C HIS A 80 0.53 6.90 17.33
N LYS A 81 0.78 5.88 16.50
CA LYS A 81 1.84 4.89 16.74
C LYS A 81 3.24 5.50 16.63
N LEU A 82 3.44 6.46 15.73
CA LEU A 82 4.70 7.20 15.63
C LEU A 82 4.96 8.03 16.90
N ASN A 83 3.95 8.68 17.45
CA ASN A 83 4.08 9.44 18.69
C ASN A 83 4.33 8.53 19.89
N ALA A 84 3.62 7.40 19.99
CA ALA A 84 3.88 6.39 21.01
C ALA A 84 5.32 5.86 20.93
N PHE A 85 5.83 5.58 19.72
CA PHE A 85 7.20 5.16 19.50
C PHE A 85 8.25 6.22 19.90
N LYS A 86 7.97 7.50 19.66
CA LYS A 86 8.83 8.61 20.14
C LYS A 86 8.83 8.68 21.67
N SER A 87 7.67 8.52 22.30
CA SER A 87 7.53 8.57 23.75
C SER A 87 8.11 7.34 24.46
N SER A 88 8.17 6.17 23.81
CA SER A 88 8.73 4.95 24.38
C SER A 88 10.26 4.89 24.36
N ARG A 89 10.94 5.82 23.67
CA ARG A 89 12.40 5.99 23.72
C ARG A 89 12.82 6.80 24.97
N LEU A 90 12.40 6.33 26.15
CA LEU A 90 13.00 6.69 27.44
C LEU A 90 14.29 5.88 27.64
#